data_AF-A0A9X3T4E5-F1
#
_entry.id   AF-A0A9X3T4E5-F1
#
_cell.length_a   1.000
_cell.length_b   1.000
_cell.length_c   1.000
_cell.angle_alpha   90.00
_cell.angle_beta   90.00
_cell.angle_gamma   90.00
#
_symmetry.space_group_name_H-M   'P 1'
#
loop_
_entity.id
_entity.type
_entity.pdbx_description
1 polymer ?
#
loop_
_entity_poly.entity_id
_entity_poly.type
_entity_poly.pdbx_seq_one_letter_code
_entity_poly.pdbx_strand_id
1 'polypeptide(L)'
;MRRTGWFSSSDPLLDRLHENVVWSMRGNFVDLPTDCPQRDERLGWTGDIQVFAPTAAFLYDCAGLLGSWLQDVAAEQHDDGTVPWYVPSIPGWKPEPGAGWGDAAVLVPWALHQRFADADLLRRQWPSAAAWADLQHRLAGDDHVWDGSFQLGDWLDPTAPPDDPANGLTDPHLVATAYYARSAAVLAAMAAELRFEQEADLSERASLARNGFRSRYRTGPGRLSSDSQTAYAIAIMFDLLDPEEEAAAGRRLAELVREADDHLTTGFLGTPVLLDALTRTGHLDVALALLQQRTAPGWLYPVTMGATTIWERWDSLLPSGEVNPGDMTSFNHYAFGAVADWMHRTIAGMSAAAPGWRSIRYRPGFDTGVTAAQAACDTPYGRASIDWSRTEDLVKAEIRVPIGAEGLLQDPAGGTEVLPPGLHRRSWTVESET
;
A
#
# COMPACT_ATOMS: atom_id res chain seq x y z
N MET A 1 4.49 7.09 20.17
CA MET A 1 5.42 7.09 19.01
C MET A 1 5.79 8.52 18.64
N ARG A 2 7.01 8.75 18.14
CA ARG A 2 7.47 10.08 17.67
C ARG A 2 7.00 10.30 16.23
N ARG A 3 6.51 11.51 15.91
CA ARG A 3 6.16 11.88 14.53
C ARG A 3 7.42 11.96 13.66
N THR A 4 7.37 11.40 12.46
CA THR A 4 8.50 11.41 11.52
C THR A 4 8.15 11.95 10.14
N GLY A 5 6.90 11.94 9.69
CA GLY A 5 6.55 12.30 8.30
C GLY A 5 5.56 13.46 8.20
N TRP A 6 5.70 14.35 7.21
CA TRP A 6 4.80 15.47 6.96
C TRP A 6 4.55 15.64 5.46
N PHE A 7 3.38 16.18 5.12
CA PHE A 7 2.95 16.51 3.76
C PHE A 7 2.09 17.76 3.78
N SER A 8 2.21 18.59 2.74
CA SER A 8 1.29 19.69 2.42
C SER A 8 1.36 19.99 0.92
N SER A 9 0.33 20.62 0.38
CA SER A 9 0.20 20.93 -1.04
C SER A 9 -0.56 22.24 -1.27
N SER A 10 -0.68 22.65 -2.54
CA SER A 10 -1.54 23.77 -2.92
C SER A 10 -3.04 23.42 -2.90
N ASP A 11 -3.41 22.15 -2.75
CA ASP A 11 -4.81 21.72 -2.64
C ASP A 11 -5.18 21.46 -1.17
N PRO A 12 -6.03 22.31 -0.55
CA PRO A 12 -6.42 22.16 0.85
C PRO A 12 -7.21 20.87 1.15
N LEU A 13 -7.84 20.25 0.14
CA LEU A 13 -8.54 18.98 0.32
C LEU A 13 -7.55 17.81 0.46
N LEU A 14 -6.44 17.84 -0.27
CA LEU A 14 -5.37 16.85 -0.11
C LEU A 14 -4.67 16.99 1.24
N ASP A 15 -4.48 18.23 1.70
CA ASP A 15 -3.93 18.50 3.03
C ASP A 15 -4.86 17.97 4.12
N ARG A 16 -6.17 18.19 3.99
CA ARG A 16 -7.19 17.65 4.89
C ARG A 16 -7.23 16.12 4.85
N LEU A 17 -7.16 15.50 3.68
CA LEU A 17 -7.10 14.04 3.54
C LEU A 17 -5.89 13.47 4.29
N HIS A 18 -4.71 14.06 4.09
CA HIS A 18 -3.51 13.62 4.79
C HIS A 18 -3.61 13.83 6.31
N GLU A 19 -4.20 14.93 6.78
CA GLU A 19 -4.49 15.13 8.20
C GLU A 19 -5.45 14.06 8.75
N ASN A 20 -6.45 13.64 7.97
CA ASN A 20 -7.38 12.58 8.35
C ASN A 20 -6.66 11.24 8.51
N VAL A 21 -5.75 10.89 7.59
CA VAL A 21 -4.89 9.69 7.70
C VAL A 21 -4.08 9.72 8.99
N VAL A 22 -3.49 10.87 9.31
CA VAL A 22 -2.73 11.08 10.54
C VAL A 22 -3.59 10.84 11.78
N TRP A 23 -4.80 11.40 11.81
CA TRP A 23 -5.71 11.24 12.93
C TRP A 23 -6.21 9.80 13.06
N SER A 24 -6.44 9.10 11.93
CA SER A 24 -6.81 7.70 11.96
C SER A 24 -5.71 6.80 12.48
N MET A 25 -4.46 7.04 12.08
CA MET A 25 -3.32 6.36 12.68
C MET A 25 -3.22 6.63 14.18
N ARG A 26 -3.39 7.88 14.62
CA ARG A 26 -3.33 8.24 16.05
C ARG A 26 -4.43 7.56 16.87
N GLY A 27 -5.64 7.47 16.31
CA GLY A 27 -6.78 6.84 16.97
C GLY A 27 -6.61 5.34 17.14
N ASN A 28 -5.85 4.71 16.26
CA ASN A 28 -5.78 3.25 16.14
C ASN A 28 -4.41 2.63 16.47
N PHE A 29 -3.40 3.41 16.83
CA PHE A 29 -2.14 2.88 17.35
C PHE A 29 -2.09 3.07 18.86
N VAL A 30 -2.90 2.28 19.56
CA VAL A 30 -3.13 2.35 21.01
C VAL A 30 -2.76 0.99 21.61
N ASP A 31 -1.48 0.82 21.92
CA ASP A 31 -0.84 -0.47 22.27
C ASP A 31 -0.77 -1.46 21.10
N LEU A 32 -1.87 -1.63 20.38
CA LEU A 32 -2.03 -2.45 19.17
C LEU A 32 -2.34 -1.56 17.95
N PRO A 33 -2.08 -2.04 16.72
CA PRO A 33 -2.61 -1.43 15.50
C PRO A 33 -4.06 -1.89 15.26
N THR A 34 -5.02 -1.21 15.89
CA THR A 34 -6.44 -1.60 15.87
C THR A 34 -7.15 -1.22 14.57
N ASP A 35 -8.15 -1.99 14.15
CA ASP A 35 -9.06 -1.66 13.04
C ASP A 35 -9.75 -0.30 13.23
N CYS A 36 -10.43 -0.15 14.36
CA CYS A 36 -11.13 1.07 14.75
C CYS A 36 -11.11 1.27 16.28
N PRO A 37 -11.27 2.51 16.79
CA PRO A 37 -11.19 2.76 18.22
C PRO A 37 -12.53 2.81 18.96
N GLN A 38 -13.68 2.75 18.26
CA GLN A 38 -14.97 3.10 18.86
C GLN A 38 -15.92 1.92 19.12
N ARG A 39 -16.05 0.94 18.21
CA ARG A 39 -17.03 -0.16 18.39
C ARG A 39 -16.49 -1.24 19.33
N ASP A 40 -17.26 -2.28 19.56
CA ASP A 40 -16.93 -3.45 20.38
C ASP A 40 -15.97 -4.44 19.70
N GLU A 41 -14.98 -3.91 18.97
CA GLU A 41 -13.97 -4.67 18.25
C GLU A 41 -12.56 -4.24 18.69
N ARG A 42 -11.95 -3.23 18.06
CA ARG A 42 -10.67 -2.63 18.46
C ARG A 42 -9.55 -3.68 18.54
N LEU A 43 -9.50 -4.54 17.53
CA LEU A 43 -8.61 -5.68 17.45
C LEU A 43 -7.47 -5.40 16.48
N GLY A 44 -6.33 -6.04 16.71
CA GLY A 44 -5.15 -5.91 15.85
C GLY A 44 -5.30 -6.68 14.54
N TRP A 45 -6.23 -6.26 13.67
CA TRP A 45 -6.50 -6.88 12.38
C TRP A 45 -5.28 -6.83 11.48
N THR A 46 -4.83 -8.00 11.04
CA THR A 46 -3.54 -8.19 10.39
C THR A 46 -3.50 -7.62 8.97
N GLY A 47 -4.58 -7.79 8.20
CA GLY A 47 -4.70 -7.26 6.84
C GLY A 47 -4.65 -5.73 6.81
N ASP A 48 -5.32 -5.09 7.76
CA ASP A 48 -5.44 -3.64 7.87
C ASP A 48 -4.06 -3.01 8.07
N ILE A 49 -3.30 -3.52 9.04
CA ILE A 49 -1.95 -3.01 9.29
C ILE A 49 -0.98 -3.41 8.17
N GLN A 50 -1.18 -4.56 7.52
CA GLN A 50 -0.38 -4.96 6.37
C GLN A 50 -0.46 -3.93 5.25
N VAL A 51 -1.66 -3.47 4.89
CA VAL A 51 -1.82 -2.49 3.80
C VAL A 51 -1.38 -1.08 4.22
N PHE A 52 -1.51 -0.75 5.51
CA PHE A 52 -1.18 0.58 6.02
C PHE A 52 0.26 0.74 6.49
N ALA A 53 1.02 -0.35 6.69
CA ALA A 53 2.38 -0.32 7.25
C ALA A 53 3.34 0.65 6.55
N PRO A 54 3.40 0.74 5.21
CA PRO A 54 4.26 1.71 4.53
C PRO A 54 3.96 3.16 4.93
N THR A 55 2.68 3.53 4.91
CA THR A 55 2.20 4.85 5.33
C THR A 55 2.49 5.12 6.81
N ALA A 56 2.18 4.14 7.68
CA ALA A 56 2.45 4.23 9.11
C ALA A 56 3.94 4.51 9.39
N ALA A 57 4.83 3.78 8.71
CA ALA A 57 6.27 3.85 8.89
C ALA A 57 6.86 5.18 8.37
N PHE A 58 6.24 5.82 7.38
CA PHE A 58 6.57 7.19 7.00
C PHE A 58 6.14 8.20 8.06
N LEU A 59 4.88 8.13 8.50
CA LEU A 59 4.25 9.12 9.36
C LEU A 59 4.83 9.13 10.78
N TYR A 60 5.10 7.98 11.36
CA TYR A 60 5.62 7.84 12.72
C TYR A 60 6.74 6.81 12.82
N ASP A 61 7.55 6.97 13.86
CA ASP A 61 8.48 5.96 14.33
C ASP A 61 7.68 4.83 15.01
N CYS A 62 7.20 3.88 14.20
CA CYS A 62 6.36 2.76 14.61
C CYS A 62 7.14 1.44 14.78
N ALA A 63 8.47 1.45 14.57
CA ALA A 63 9.31 0.26 14.61
C ALA A 63 9.19 -0.52 15.93
N GLY A 64 9.19 0.19 17.07
CA GLY A 64 9.07 -0.43 18.38
C GLY A 64 7.69 -1.06 18.63
N LEU A 65 6.61 -0.36 18.29
CA LEU A 65 5.24 -0.85 18.50
C LEU A 65 4.97 -2.05 17.60
N LEU A 66 5.20 -1.92 16.29
CA LEU A 66 4.93 -3.00 15.34
C LEU A 66 5.92 -4.16 15.49
N GLY A 67 7.17 -3.89 15.87
CA GLY A 67 8.15 -4.95 16.20
C GLY A 67 7.81 -5.73 17.46
N SER A 68 7.09 -5.13 18.42
CA SER A 68 6.51 -5.84 19.56
C SER A 68 5.30 -6.66 19.14
N TRP A 69 4.33 -6.04 18.45
CA TRP A 69 3.13 -6.72 17.95
C TRP A 69 3.45 -7.92 17.04
N LEU A 70 4.47 -7.82 16.19
CA LEU A 70 4.94 -8.95 15.37
C LEU A 70 5.48 -10.13 16.20
N GLN A 71 5.95 -9.92 17.43
CA GLN A 71 6.30 -11.05 18.31
C GLN A 71 5.04 -11.77 18.80
N ASP A 72 3.95 -11.03 19.07
CA ASP A 72 2.66 -11.62 19.41
C ASP A 72 2.08 -12.39 18.21
N VAL A 73 2.21 -11.83 17.00
CA VAL A 73 1.81 -12.52 15.76
C VAL A 73 2.54 -13.85 15.61
N ALA A 74 3.87 -13.86 15.79
CA ALA A 74 4.66 -15.09 15.73
C ALA A 74 4.32 -16.08 16.86
N ALA A 75 3.95 -15.58 18.04
CA ALA A 75 3.60 -16.42 19.19
C ALA A 75 2.21 -17.07 19.08
N GLU A 76 1.27 -16.39 18.41
CA GLU A 76 -0.10 -16.89 18.20
C GLU A 76 -0.30 -17.58 16.84
N GLN A 77 0.66 -17.49 15.94
CA GLN A 77 0.67 -18.26 14.71
C GLN A 77 0.57 -19.76 15.02
N HIS A 78 -0.34 -20.45 14.34
CA HIS A 78 -0.57 -21.86 14.55
C HIS A 78 0.61 -22.71 14.05
N ASP A 79 0.73 -23.95 14.57
CA ASP A 79 1.79 -24.89 14.20
C ASP A 79 1.88 -25.19 12.69
N ASP A 80 0.75 -25.09 11.98
CA ASP A 80 0.71 -25.27 10.52
C ASP A 80 1.14 -24.02 9.73
N GLY A 81 1.45 -22.91 10.41
CA GLY A 81 1.80 -21.63 9.81
C GLY A 81 0.63 -20.65 9.67
N THR A 82 -0.59 -21.02 10.07
CA THR A 82 -1.76 -20.13 9.96
C THR A 82 -1.60 -18.93 10.88
N VAL A 83 -1.63 -17.73 10.31
CA VAL A 83 -1.63 -16.47 11.05
C VAL A 83 -3.09 -16.08 11.35
N PRO A 84 -3.44 -15.79 12.62
CA PRO A 84 -4.77 -15.29 12.95
C PRO A 84 -5.12 -13.99 12.23
N TRP A 85 -6.39 -13.77 11.85
CA TRP A 85 -6.80 -12.53 11.17
C TRP A 85 -6.71 -11.29 12.05
N TYR A 86 -6.67 -11.47 13.36
CA TYR A 86 -6.38 -10.41 14.33
C TYR A 86 -5.54 -10.97 15.47
N VAL A 87 -4.60 -10.15 15.96
CA VAL A 87 -3.69 -10.51 17.05
C VAL A 87 -3.67 -9.36 18.06
N PRO A 88 -3.92 -9.62 19.36
CA PRO A 88 -4.16 -10.93 19.99
C PRO A 88 -5.48 -11.61 19.62
N SER A 89 -5.47 -12.93 19.57
CA SER A 89 -6.59 -13.79 19.20
C SER A 89 -7.58 -13.92 20.35
N ILE A 90 -8.87 -13.92 20.02
CA ILE A 90 -9.95 -14.12 21.00
C ILE A 90 -10.24 -15.62 21.12
N PRO A 91 -10.26 -16.19 22.34
CA PRO A 91 -10.55 -17.61 22.53
C PRO A 91 -11.88 -18.04 21.91
N GLY A 92 -11.86 -19.19 21.21
CA GLY A 92 -13.05 -19.79 20.61
C GLY A 92 -13.25 -19.46 19.13
N TRP A 93 -12.45 -18.54 18.58
CA TRP A 93 -12.39 -18.29 17.14
C TRP A 93 -11.14 -18.91 16.54
N LYS A 94 -11.28 -19.66 15.45
CA LYS A 94 -10.19 -20.31 14.74
C LYS A 94 -10.24 -19.89 13.27
N PRO A 95 -9.51 -18.85 12.88
CA PRO A 95 -9.52 -18.40 11.49
C PRO A 95 -8.84 -19.42 10.58
N GLU A 96 -9.37 -19.54 9.36
CA GLU A 96 -8.70 -20.24 8.26
C GLU A 96 -7.56 -19.35 7.71
N PRO A 97 -6.57 -19.93 7.01
CA PRO A 97 -5.56 -19.15 6.30
C PRO A 97 -6.20 -18.14 5.34
N GLY A 98 -5.96 -16.84 5.53
CA GLY A 98 -6.55 -15.78 4.71
C GLY A 98 -5.49 -14.92 4.02
N ALA A 99 -5.55 -14.83 2.70
CA ALA A 99 -4.66 -13.99 1.90
C ALA A 99 -4.90 -12.50 2.16
N GLY A 100 -3.84 -11.70 2.21
CA GLY A 100 -3.84 -10.30 2.65
C GLY A 100 -3.70 -10.17 4.17
N TRP A 101 -4.41 -10.99 4.94
CA TRP A 101 -4.36 -10.99 6.41
C TRP A 101 -3.15 -11.74 6.95
N GLY A 102 -2.99 -13.01 6.60
CA GLY A 102 -1.85 -13.80 7.07
C GLY A 102 -0.51 -13.34 6.50
N ASP A 103 -0.55 -12.71 5.32
CA ASP A 103 0.61 -12.10 4.68
C ASP A 103 1.24 -10.97 5.50
N ALA A 104 0.56 -10.47 6.55
CA ALA A 104 1.15 -9.55 7.51
C ALA A 104 2.46 -10.07 8.13
N ALA A 105 2.58 -11.40 8.33
CA ALA A 105 3.80 -12.03 8.86
C ALA A 105 5.02 -11.85 7.94
N VAL A 106 4.80 -11.61 6.64
CA VAL A 106 5.86 -11.37 5.64
C VAL A 106 5.94 -9.88 5.31
N LEU A 107 4.81 -9.25 5.01
CA LEU A 107 4.79 -7.91 4.43
C LEU A 107 5.05 -6.79 5.45
N VAL A 108 4.62 -6.93 6.71
CA VAL A 108 4.85 -5.90 7.73
C VAL A 108 6.34 -5.83 8.15
N PRO A 109 7.05 -6.94 8.46
CA PRO A 109 8.48 -6.89 8.71
C PRO A 109 9.27 -6.31 7.54
N TRP A 110 8.87 -6.64 6.30
CA TRP A 110 9.49 -6.07 5.10
C TRP A 110 9.29 -4.56 5.00
N ALA A 111 8.06 -4.06 5.18
CA ALA A 111 7.78 -2.63 5.16
C ALA A 111 8.59 -1.86 6.24
N LEU A 112 8.73 -2.44 7.43
CA LEU A 112 9.56 -1.89 8.50
C LEU A 112 11.04 -1.90 8.15
N HIS A 113 11.57 -2.98 7.56
CA HIS A 113 12.96 -3.02 7.10
C HIS A 113 13.22 -1.98 5.99
N GLN A 114 12.35 -1.88 5.01
CA GLN A 114 12.45 -0.86 3.96
C GLN A 114 12.54 0.55 4.55
N ARG A 115 11.81 0.81 5.64
CA ARG A 115 11.81 2.09 6.32
C ARG A 115 13.03 2.32 7.23
N PHE A 116 13.40 1.33 8.05
CA PHE A 116 14.31 1.51 9.19
C PHE A 116 15.65 0.76 9.03
N ALA A 117 15.80 -0.07 8.00
CA ALA A 117 16.93 -0.96 7.75
C ALA A 117 17.30 -1.88 8.94
N ASP A 118 16.31 -2.27 9.74
CA ASP A 118 16.51 -3.21 10.85
C ASP A 118 16.54 -4.66 10.33
N ALA A 119 17.73 -5.14 9.96
CA ALA A 119 17.92 -6.52 9.56
C ALA A 119 17.72 -7.51 10.72
N ASP A 120 17.90 -7.10 11.98
CA ASP A 120 17.65 -7.98 13.12
C ASP A 120 16.15 -8.23 13.33
N LEU A 121 15.29 -7.26 13.01
CA LEU A 121 13.85 -7.48 12.93
C LEU A 121 13.52 -8.57 11.93
N LEU A 122 14.08 -8.53 10.72
CA LEU A 122 13.88 -9.58 9.72
C LEU A 122 14.36 -10.95 10.24
N ARG A 123 15.52 -11.02 10.89
CA ARG A 123 16.02 -12.29 11.49
C ARG A 123 15.08 -12.84 12.56
N ARG A 124 14.55 -11.99 13.43
CA ARG A 124 13.60 -12.39 14.48
C ARG A 124 12.27 -12.89 13.89
N GLN A 125 11.82 -12.29 12.79
CA GLN A 125 10.54 -12.59 12.16
C GLN A 125 10.61 -13.66 11.08
N TRP A 126 11.82 -14.03 10.64
CA TRP A 126 12.03 -15.04 9.61
C TRP A 126 11.27 -16.35 9.85
N PRO A 127 11.27 -16.96 11.06
CA PRO A 127 10.55 -18.22 11.27
C PRO A 127 9.05 -18.10 11.02
N SER A 128 8.43 -16.99 11.42
CA SER A 128 6.99 -16.73 11.22
C SER A 128 6.66 -16.51 9.75
N ALA A 129 7.45 -15.67 9.08
CA ALA A 129 7.34 -15.38 7.65
C ALA A 129 7.50 -16.65 6.78
N ALA A 130 8.50 -17.48 7.10
CA ALA A 130 8.76 -18.73 6.40
C ALA A 130 7.64 -19.76 6.64
N ALA A 131 7.14 -19.90 7.88
CA ALA A 131 6.04 -20.81 8.19
C ALA A 131 4.76 -20.46 7.42
N TRP A 132 4.45 -19.16 7.29
CA TRP A 132 3.32 -18.69 6.48
C TRP A 132 3.50 -19.02 4.99
N ALA A 133 4.66 -18.69 4.41
CA ALA A 133 4.92 -18.98 3.00
C ALA A 133 4.94 -20.48 2.69
N ASP A 134 5.46 -21.32 3.60
CA ASP A 134 5.43 -22.77 3.48
C ASP A 134 3.99 -23.31 3.56
N LEU A 135 3.12 -22.70 4.37
CA LEU A 135 1.69 -23.05 4.39
C LEU A 135 1.03 -22.71 3.06
N GLN A 136 1.23 -21.49 2.55
CA GLN A 136 0.68 -21.08 1.25
C GLN A 136 1.15 -22.03 0.13
N HIS A 137 2.43 -22.41 0.14
CA HIS A 137 2.97 -23.38 -0.83
C HIS A 137 2.25 -24.73 -0.76
N ARG A 138 1.99 -25.26 0.45
CA ARG A 138 1.23 -26.51 0.61
C ARG A 138 -0.23 -26.39 0.16
N LEU A 139 -0.88 -25.27 0.46
CA LEU A 139 -2.27 -25.01 0.05
C LEU A 139 -2.39 -24.81 -1.46
N ALA A 140 -1.36 -24.28 -2.09
CA ALA A 140 -1.31 -24.03 -3.53
C ALA A 140 -1.03 -25.29 -4.37
N GLY A 141 -0.58 -26.39 -3.75
CA GLY A 141 -0.38 -27.67 -4.42
C GLY A 141 0.60 -27.65 -5.60
N ASP A 142 0.47 -28.66 -6.47
CA ASP A 142 1.38 -28.92 -7.59
C ASP A 142 1.20 -27.94 -8.76
N ASP A 143 0.02 -27.31 -8.89
CA ASP A 143 -0.25 -26.30 -9.92
C ASP A 143 0.05 -24.87 -9.44
N HIS A 144 0.44 -24.71 -8.17
CA HIS A 144 0.80 -23.46 -7.53
C HIS A 144 -0.34 -22.43 -7.52
N VAL A 145 -1.58 -22.90 -7.38
CA VAL A 145 -2.80 -22.08 -7.31
C VAL A 145 -3.45 -22.27 -5.94
N TRP A 146 -3.65 -21.17 -5.21
CA TRP A 146 -4.33 -21.22 -3.91
C TRP A 146 -5.83 -20.92 -4.06
N ASP A 147 -6.62 -21.96 -4.29
CA ASP A 147 -8.06 -21.85 -4.55
C ASP A 147 -8.95 -22.81 -3.72
N GLY A 148 -8.38 -23.51 -2.73
CA GLY A 148 -9.05 -24.57 -1.99
C GLY A 148 -9.74 -24.20 -0.67
N SER A 149 -9.62 -22.96 -0.19
CA SER A 149 -10.13 -22.50 1.13
C SER A 149 -10.92 -21.20 1.04
N PHE A 150 -11.78 -20.92 2.02
CA PHE A 150 -12.50 -19.64 2.06
C PHE A 150 -11.52 -18.48 2.14
N GLN A 151 -11.83 -17.36 1.48
CA GLN A 151 -11.00 -16.16 1.42
C GLN A 151 -11.88 -14.91 1.59
N LEU A 152 -11.41 -13.94 2.37
CA LEU A 152 -12.07 -12.64 2.53
C LEU A 152 -12.06 -11.80 1.24
N GLY A 153 -11.11 -12.07 0.34
CA GLY A 153 -10.98 -11.38 -0.93
C GLY A 153 -10.68 -9.89 -0.77
N ASP A 154 -11.10 -9.10 -1.74
CA ASP A 154 -10.94 -7.64 -1.72
C ASP A 154 -12.05 -6.99 -0.88
N TRP A 155 -11.99 -7.22 0.43
CA TRP A 155 -12.99 -6.81 1.41
C TRP A 155 -13.41 -5.34 1.28
N LEU A 156 -14.72 -5.08 1.36
CA LEU A 156 -15.31 -3.74 1.23
C LEU A 156 -15.10 -3.08 -0.15
N ASP A 157 -14.99 -3.88 -1.20
CA ASP A 157 -15.25 -3.42 -2.58
C ASP A 157 -16.61 -2.67 -2.61
N PRO A 158 -16.68 -1.43 -3.14
CA PRO A 158 -17.93 -0.68 -3.26
C PRO A 158 -19.07 -1.43 -3.98
N THR A 159 -18.76 -2.43 -4.80
CA THR A 159 -19.78 -3.24 -5.48
C THR A 159 -20.32 -4.38 -4.63
N ALA A 160 -19.68 -4.69 -3.50
CA ALA A 160 -20.11 -5.76 -2.61
C ALA A 160 -21.43 -5.40 -1.90
N PRO A 161 -22.32 -6.38 -1.66
CA PRO A 161 -23.51 -6.15 -0.85
C PRO A 161 -23.15 -5.67 0.57
N PRO A 162 -23.91 -4.74 1.18
CA PRO A 162 -23.62 -4.24 2.54
C PRO A 162 -23.55 -5.34 3.62
N ASP A 163 -24.33 -6.40 3.46
CA ASP A 163 -24.45 -7.58 4.32
C ASP A 163 -23.45 -8.72 3.98
N ASP A 164 -22.74 -8.62 2.85
CA ASP A 164 -21.70 -9.57 2.44
C ASP A 164 -20.46 -8.83 1.87
N PRO A 165 -19.66 -8.17 2.73
CA PRO A 165 -18.57 -7.31 2.28
C PRO A 165 -17.38 -8.04 1.60
N ALA A 166 -17.35 -9.38 1.64
CA ALA A 166 -16.34 -10.19 0.95
C ALA A 166 -16.72 -10.46 -0.52
N ASN A 167 -17.99 -10.29 -0.89
CA ASN A 167 -18.52 -10.65 -2.20
C ASN A 167 -18.42 -9.49 -3.20
N GLY A 168 -17.18 -9.04 -3.45
CA GLY A 168 -16.84 -8.02 -4.45
C GLY A 168 -16.73 -8.57 -5.88
N LEU A 169 -16.32 -7.74 -6.84
CA LEU A 169 -16.20 -8.12 -8.25
C LEU A 169 -15.04 -9.08 -8.55
N THR A 170 -14.04 -9.12 -7.68
CA THR A 170 -12.80 -9.86 -7.91
C THR A 170 -12.88 -11.27 -7.32
N ASP A 171 -12.49 -12.28 -8.10
CA ASP A 171 -12.39 -13.66 -7.60
C ASP A 171 -11.42 -13.69 -6.40
N PRO A 172 -11.89 -14.09 -5.20
CA PRO A 172 -11.06 -14.06 -4.01
C PRO A 172 -9.89 -15.07 -4.10
N HIS A 173 -9.98 -16.12 -4.92
CA HIS A 173 -8.88 -17.05 -5.16
C HIS A 173 -7.81 -16.49 -6.12
N LEU A 174 -8.21 -15.59 -7.03
CA LEU A 174 -7.25 -14.81 -7.82
C LEU A 174 -6.40 -13.95 -6.88
N VAL A 175 -7.05 -13.26 -5.94
CA VAL A 175 -6.35 -12.48 -4.91
C VAL A 175 -5.45 -13.37 -4.06
N ALA A 176 -5.94 -14.52 -3.61
CA ALA A 176 -5.15 -15.44 -2.78
C ALA A 176 -3.90 -15.97 -3.48
N THR A 177 -4.04 -16.39 -4.74
CA THR A 177 -2.89 -16.86 -5.53
C THR A 177 -1.90 -15.72 -5.82
N ALA A 178 -2.38 -14.50 -6.04
CA ALA A 178 -1.52 -13.33 -6.21
C ALA A 178 -0.73 -13.00 -4.95
N TYR A 179 -1.37 -13.03 -3.77
CA TYR A 179 -0.71 -12.80 -2.49
C TYR A 179 0.28 -13.90 -2.13
N TYR A 180 0.01 -15.17 -2.48
CA TYR A 180 1.00 -16.24 -2.37
C TYR A 180 2.26 -15.93 -3.18
N ALA A 181 2.11 -15.56 -4.47
CA ALA A 181 3.26 -15.16 -5.29
C ALA A 181 4.01 -13.95 -4.70
N ARG A 182 3.28 -12.97 -4.16
CA ARG A 182 3.86 -11.80 -3.50
C ARG A 182 4.65 -12.16 -2.25
N SER A 183 4.09 -12.98 -1.35
CA SER A 183 4.76 -13.39 -0.12
C SER A 183 5.98 -14.26 -0.40
N ALA A 184 5.92 -15.16 -1.37
CA ALA A 184 7.09 -15.92 -1.81
C ALA A 184 8.20 -15.00 -2.34
N ALA A 185 7.87 -14.00 -3.17
CA ALA A 185 8.84 -13.05 -3.72
C ALA A 185 9.46 -12.17 -2.62
N VAL A 186 8.65 -11.68 -1.67
CA VAL A 186 9.15 -10.87 -0.55
C VAL A 186 10.01 -11.70 0.40
N LEU A 187 9.64 -12.96 0.67
CA LEU A 187 10.45 -13.85 1.49
C LEU A 187 11.81 -14.17 0.83
N ALA A 188 11.83 -14.34 -0.50
CA ALA A 188 13.09 -14.44 -1.25
C ALA A 188 13.94 -13.17 -1.12
N ALA A 189 13.33 -11.98 -1.22
CA ALA A 189 14.03 -10.71 -1.01
C ALA A 189 14.58 -10.55 0.42
N MET A 190 13.82 -11.00 1.44
CA MET A 190 14.32 -11.08 2.81
C MET A 190 15.52 -12.02 2.93
N ALA A 191 15.46 -13.19 2.29
CA ALA A 191 16.56 -14.16 2.29
C ALA A 191 17.83 -13.56 1.68
N ALA A 192 17.68 -12.82 0.57
CA ALA A 192 18.78 -12.10 -0.08
C ALA A 192 19.40 -11.03 0.84
N GLU A 193 18.58 -10.20 1.47
CA GLU A 193 19.02 -9.16 2.42
C GLU A 193 19.77 -9.77 3.61
N LEU A 194 19.28 -10.90 4.13
CA LEU A 194 19.89 -11.62 5.25
C LEU A 194 21.05 -12.53 4.85
N ARG A 195 21.26 -12.73 3.54
CA ARG A 195 22.24 -13.65 2.94
C ARG A 195 22.05 -15.10 3.38
N PHE A 196 20.79 -15.52 3.41
CA PHE A 196 20.40 -16.90 3.69
C PHE A 196 20.54 -17.79 2.45
N GLU A 197 20.95 -19.03 2.64
CA GLU A 197 21.23 -19.99 1.55
C GLU A 197 19.97 -20.42 0.79
N GLN A 198 18.79 -20.24 1.40
CA GLN A 198 17.48 -20.57 0.83
C GLN A 198 17.00 -19.58 -0.24
N GLU A 199 17.71 -18.47 -0.46
CA GLU A 199 17.31 -17.41 -1.40
C GLU A 199 16.96 -17.95 -2.79
N ALA A 200 17.82 -18.81 -3.37
CA ALA A 200 17.59 -19.35 -4.70
C ALA A 200 16.33 -20.25 -4.78
N ASP A 201 16.09 -21.10 -3.78
CA ASP A 201 14.90 -21.97 -3.71
C ASP A 201 13.62 -21.12 -3.58
N LEU A 202 13.65 -20.08 -2.74
CA LEU A 202 12.53 -19.17 -2.55
C LEU A 202 12.23 -18.33 -3.80
N SER A 203 13.27 -17.87 -4.51
CA SER A 203 13.15 -17.19 -5.79
C SER A 203 12.53 -18.10 -6.87
N GLU A 204 12.87 -19.38 -6.88
CA GLU A 204 12.23 -20.39 -7.75
C GLU A 204 10.76 -20.59 -7.38
N ARG A 205 10.43 -20.75 -6.09
CA ARG A 205 9.03 -20.86 -5.62
C ARG A 205 8.19 -19.63 -5.99
N ALA A 206 8.74 -18.42 -5.86
CA ALA A 206 8.06 -17.20 -6.29
C ALA A 206 7.77 -17.20 -7.80
N SER A 207 8.73 -17.67 -8.60
CA SER A 207 8.58 -17.82 -10.05
C SER A 207 7.52 -18.86 -10.41
N LEU A 208 7.47 -19.98 -9.69
CA LEU A 208 6.46 -21.03 -9.86
C LEU A 208 5.06 -20.54 -9.48
N ALA A 209 4.91 -19.82 -8.35
CA ALA A 209 3.66 -19.19 -7.95
C ALA A 209 3.16 -18.17 -8.98
N ARG A 210 4.06 -17.33 -9.51
CA ARG A 210 3.76 -16.42 -10.62
C ARG A 210 3.25 -17.18 -11.84
N ASN A 211 3.88 -18.29 -12.20
CA ASN A 211 3.47 -19.11 -13.33
C ASN A 211 2.12 -19.79 -13.11
N GLY A 212 1.83 -20.30 -11.89
CA GLY A 212 0.53 -20.83 -11.50
C GLY A 212 -0.58 -19.79 -11.66
N PHE A 213 -0.37 -18.58 -11.12
CA PHE A 213 -1.28 -17.45 -11.30
C PHE A 213 -1.56 -17.18 -12.78
N ARG A 214 -0.49 -17.03 -13.59
CA ARG A 214 -0.60 -16.75 -15.03
C ARG A 214 -1.33 -17.86 -15.77
N SER A 215 -1.06 -19.12 -15.45
CA SER A 215 -1.70 -20.26 -16.09
C SER A 215 -3.20 -20.32 -15.79
N ARG A 216 -3.58 -19.97 -14.56
CA ARG A 216 -4.97 -20.09 -14.09
C ARG A 216 -5.84 -18.90 -14.46
N TYR A 217 -5.33 -17.68 -14.31
CA TYR A 217 -6.15 -16.46 -14.32
C TYR A 217 -5.92 -15.57 -15.54
N ARG A 218 -4.89 -15.80 -16.35
CA ARG A 218 -4.68 -15.02 -17.59
C ARG A 218 -5.56 -15.59 -18.72
N THR A 219 -6.41 -14.75 -19.28
CA THR A 219 -7.34 -15.12 -20.37
C THR A 219 -6.84 -14.68 -21.76
N GLY A 220 -5.85 -13.80 -21.80
CA GLY A 220 -5.20 -13.30 -23.02
C GLY A 220 -4.12 -12.27 -22.70
N PRO A 221 -3.47 -11.67 -23.71
CA PRO A 221 -2.45 -10.64 -23.48
C PRO A 221 -3.02 -9.46 -22.67
N GLY A 222 -2.50 -9.27 -21.44
CA GLY A 222 -2.95 -8.22 -20.52
C GLY A 222 -4.42 -8.34 -20.10
N ARG A 223 -5.02 -9.53 -20.16
CA ARG A 223 -6.41 -9.81 -19.73
C ARG A 223 -6.44 -10.91 -18.67
N LEU A 224 -7.29 -10.72 -17.67
CA LEU A 224 -7.47 -11.63 -16.54
C LEU A 224 -8.89 -12.22 -16.54
N SER A 225 -9.12 -13.24 -15.72
CA SER A 225 -10.44 -13.86 -15.55
C SER A 225 -11.42 -12.97 -14.80
N SER A 226 -10.93 -12.16 -13.85
CA SER A 226 -11.67 -11.04 -13.26
C SER A 226 -11.27 -9.74 -13.97
N ASP A 227 -12.22 -9.12 -14.66
CA ASP A 227 -12.04 -7.82 -15.34
C ASP A 227 -12.40 -6.69 -14.36
N SER A 228 -11.63 -6.56 -13.28
CA SER A 228 -11.86 -5.62 -12.18
C SER A 228 -10.63 -4.76 -11.88
N GLN A 229 -10.83 -3.57 -11.30
CA GLN A 229 -9.73 -2.67 -10.95
C GLN A 229 -8.70 -3.36 -10.03
N THR A 230 -9.17 -4.12 -9.03
CA THR A 230 -8.29 -4.84 -8.10
C THR A 230 -7.47 -5.93 -8.77
N ALA A 231 -8.07 -6.75 -9.64
CA ALA A 231 -7.35 -7.83 -10.30
C ALA A 231 -6.16 -7.29 -11.11
N TYR A 232 -6.39 -6.21 -11.87
CA TYR A 232 -5.33 -5.57 -12.65
C TYR A 232 -4.30 -4.86 -11.77
N ALA A 233 -4.75 -4.08 -10.77
CA ALA A 233 -3.84 -3.34 -9.90
C ALA A 233 -2.88 -4.29 -9.14
N ILE A 234 -3.41 -5.39 -8.59
CA ILE A 234 -2.62 -6.43 -7.92
C ILE A 234 -1.68 -7.10 -8.91
N ALA A 235 -2.15 -7.53 -10.08
CA ALA A 235 -1.30 -8.24 -11.04
C ALA A 235 -0.14 -7.37 -11.55
N ILE A 236 -0.36 -6.07 -11.75
CA ILE A 236 0.68 -5.10 -12.12
C ILE A 236 1.67 -4.92 -10.97
N MET A 237 1.19 -4.62 -9.76
CA MET A 237 2.05 -4.26 -8.64
C MET A 237 2.77 -5.44 -7.98
N PHE A 238 2.30 -6.66 -8.22
CA PHE A 238 2.95 -7.90 -7.77
C PHE A 238 3.79 -8.56 -8.87
N ASP A 239 4.03 -7.86 -9.99
CA ASP A 239 4.90 -8.30 -11.09
C ASP A 239 4.46 -9.64 -11.71
N LEU A 240 3.15 -9.89 -11.78
CA LEU A 240 2.57 -11.15 -12.27
C LEU A 240 2.42 -11.20 -13.80
N LEU A 241 2.66 -10.07 -14.46
CA LEU A 241 2.53 -9.89 -15.90
C LEU A 241 3.89 -9.75 -16.57
N ASP A 242 4.01 -10.18 -17.82
CA ASP A 242 5.20 -9.89 -18.62
C ASP A 242 5.13 -8.41 -19.11
N PRO A 243 6.24 -7.76 -19.46
CA PRO A 243 6.26 -6.31 -19.74
C PRO A 243 5.22 -5.83 -20.77
N GLU A 244 5.02 -6.58 -21.86
CA GLU A 244 4.02 -6.23 -22.89
C GLU A 244 2.58 -6.38 -22.37
N GLU A 245 2.34 -7.39 -21.53
CA GLU A 245 1.04 -7.65 -20.91
C GLU A 245 0.74 -6.63 -19.81
N GLU A 246 1.75 -6.19 -19.06
CA GLU A 246 1.63 -5.14 -18.04
C GLU A 246 1.13 -3.84 -18.67
N ALA A 247 1.69 -3.42 -19.80
CA ALA A 247 1.22 -2.22 -20.51
C ALA A 247 -0.23 -2.36 -20.99
N ALA A 248 -0.63 -3.54 -21.47
CA ALA A 248 -2.00 -3.81 -21.90
C ALA A 248 -2.99 -3.88 -20.72
N ALA A 249 -2.58 -4.45 -19.60
CA ALA A 249 -3.33 -4.47 -18.35
C ALA A 249 -3.50 -3.07 -17.77
N GLY A 250 -2.46 -2.23 -17.81
CA GLY A 250 -2.53 -0.83 -17.37
C GLY A 250 -3.54 -0.01 -18.18
N ARG A 251 -3.57 -0.20 -19.51
CA ARG A 251 -4.61 0.41 -20.36
C ARG A 251 -6.01 -0.06 -19.96
N ARG A 252 -6.20 -1.35 -19.69
CA ARG A 252 -7.51 -1.87 -19.26
C ARG A 252 -7.92 -1.32 -17.89
N LEU A 253 -6.98 -1.24 -16.96
CA LEU A 253 -7.22 -0.66 -15.65
C LEU A 253 -7.71 0.79 -15.77
N ALA A 254 -7.04 1.58 -16.62
CA ALA A 254 -7.47 2.95 -16.90
C ALA A 254 -8.84 3.03 -17.59
N GLU A 255 -9.16 2.10 -18.50
CA GLU A 255 -10.50 1.99 -19.10
C GLU A 255 -11.57 1.69 -18.03
N LEU A 256 -11.34 0.71 -17.15
CA LEU A 256 -12.28 0.33 -16.09
C LEU A 256 -12.56 1.47 -15.11
N VAL A 257 -11.56 2.29 -14.80
CA VAL A 257 -11.74 3.48 -13.97
C VAL A 257 -12.65 4.50 -14.67
N ARG A 258 -12.41 4.76 -15.96
CA ARG A 258 -13.23 5.70 -16.74
C ARG A 258 -14.65 5.17 -16.96
N GLU A 259 -14.81 3.86 -17.15
CA GLU A 259 -16.12 3.18 -17.23
C GLU A 259 -16.92 3.31 -15.92
N ALA A 260 -16.23 3.47 -14.78
CA ALA A 260 -16.79 3.77 -13.47
C ALA A 260 -16.90 5.28 -13.18
N ASP A 261 -16.95 6.13 -14.21
CA ASP A 261 -17.02 7.59 -14.09
C ASP A 261 -15.92 8.19 -13.18
N ASP A 262 -14.68 7.69 -13.32
CA ASP A 262 -13.52 8.05 -12.49
C ASP A 262 -13.75 7.81 -10.99
N HIS A 263 -14.42 6.71 -10.65
CA HIS A 263 -14.54 6.18 -9.28
C HIS A 263 -13.78 4.87 -9.12
N LEU A 264 -13.31 4.66 -7.89
CA LEU A 264 -12.68 3.39 -7.51
C LEU A 264 -13.75 2.32 -7.30
N THR A 265 -13.41 1.08 -7.63
CA THR A 265 -14.22 -0.12 -7.37
C THR A 265 -13.35 -1.16 -6.65
N THR A 266 -12.52 -0.70 -5.70
CA THR A 266 -11.53 -1.51 -4.98
C THR A 266 -11.83 -1.54 -3.49
N GLY A 267 -11.66 -2.69 -2.88
CA GLY A 267 -11.67 -2.91 -1.44
C GLY A 267 -10.29 -2.75 -0.80
N PHE A 268 -10.09 -3.41 0.34
CA PHE A 268 -8.92 -3.25 1.21
C PHE A 268 -7.60 -3.63 0.54
N LEU A 269 -7.60 -4.62 -0.35
CA LEU A 269 -6.37 -5.18 -0.93
C LEU A 269 -6.03 -4.55 -2.28
N GLY A 270 -7.03 -4.08 -3.04
CA GLY A 270 -6.85 -3.36 -4.30
C GLY A 270 -6.51 -1.88 -4.11
N THR A 271 -7.15 -1.20 -3.16
CA THR A 271 -7.00 0.26 -2.93
C THR A 271 -5.54 0.71 -2.72
N PRO A 272 -4.72 0.03 -1.89
CA PRO A 272 -3.36 0.47 -1.60
C PRO A 272 -2.43 0.48 -2.82
N VAL A 273 -2.77 -0.31 -3.86
CA VAL A 273 -1.92 -0.51 -5.04
C VAL A 273 -2.51 0.11 -6.32
N LEU A 274 -3.75 0.59 -6.28
CA LEU A 274 -4.48 1.11 -7.46
C LEU A 274 -3.77 2.31 -8.13
N LEU A 275 -3.46 3.35 -7.36
CA LEU A 275 -2.82 4.56 -7.92
C LEU A 275 -1.39 4.27 -8.38
N ASP A 276 -0.67 3.39 -7.68
CA ASP A 276 0.65 2.95 -8.09
C ASP A 276 0.61 2.17 -9.41
N ALA A 277 -0.36 1.26 -9.59
CA ALA A 277 -0.52 0.50 -10.83
C ALA A 277 -0.79 1.42 -12.04
N LEU A 278 -1.68 2.41 -11.87
CA LEU A 278 -1.98 3.41 -12.89
C LEU A 278 -0.75 4.26 -13.20
N THR A 279 -0.06 4.77 -12.17
CA THR A 279 1.13 5.60 -12.34
C THR A 279 2.26 4.84 -13.03
N ARG A 280 2.55 3.61 -12.59
CA ARG A 280 3.59 2.72 -13.13
C ARG A 280 3.37 2.42 -14.62
N THR A 281 2.12 2.32 -15.04
CA THR A 281 1.75 2.00 -16.43
C THR A 281 1.49 3.23 -17.31
N GLY A 282 1.81 4.44 -16.83
CA GLY A 282 1.74 5.67 -17.62
C GLY A 282 0.38 6.37 -17.62
N HIS A 283 -0.50 6.04 -16.68
CA HIS A 283 -1.87 6.60 -16.54
C HIS A 283 -1.97 7.50 -15.31
N LEU A 284 -1.00 8.39 -15.12
CA LEU A 284 -0.96 9.33 -13.98
C LEU A 284 -2.20 10.25 -13.97
N ASP A 285 -2.69 10.66 -15.15
CA ASP A 285 -3.91 11.45 -15.31
C ASP A 285 -5.12 10.76 -14.64
N VAL A 286 -5.28 9.46 -14.86
CA VAL A 286 -6.38 8.66 -14.29
C VAL A 286 -6.20 8.48 -12.78
N ALA A 287 -4.97 8.25 -12.31
CA ALA A 287 -4.68 8.17 -10.88
C ALA A 287 -5.05 9.48 -10.15
N LEU A 288 -4.76 10.62 -10.77
CA LEU A 288 -5.09 11.95 -10.24
C LEU A 288 -6.59 12.23 -10.28
N ALA A 289 -7.31 11.76 -11.30
CA ALA A 289 -8.76 11.88 -11.38
C ALA A 289 -9.44 11.12 -10.22
N LEU A 290 -9.02 9.88 -9.96
CA LEU A 290 -9.47 9.08 -8.81
C LEU A 290 -9.20 9.76 -7.47
N LEU A 291 -7.96 10.24 -7.26
CA LEU A 291 -7.61 10.92 -6.01
C LEU A 291 -8.46 12.17 -5.78
N GLN A 292 -8.80 12.90 -6.85
CA GLN A 292 -9.58 14.13 -6.78
C GLN A 292 -11.10 13.91 -6.76
N GLN A 293 -11.57 12.67 -6.81
CA GLN A 293 -13.00 12.35 -6.83
C GLN A 293 -13.69 12.81 -5.53
N ARG A 294 -14.74 13.63 -5.68
CA ARG A 294 -15.46 14.28 -4.57
C ARG A 294 -16.81 13.64 -4.28
N THR A 295 -17.29 12.73 -5.12
CA THR A 295 -18.49 11.91 -4.90
C THR A 295 -18.13 10.50 -4.44
N ALA A 296 -19.07 9.83 -3.79
CA ALA A 296 -18.87 8.46 -3.31
C ALA A 296 -18.94 7.47 -4.48
N PRO A 297 -18.08 6.44 -4.53
CA PRO A 297 -16.92 6.19 -3.65
C PRO A 297 -15.66 6.97 -4.06
N GLY A 298 -14.93 7.54 -3.08
CA GLY A 298 -13.67 8.25 -3.33
C GLY A 298 -13.05 8.85 -2.06
N TRP A 299 -11.75 9.17 -2.08
CA TRP A 299 -11.05 9.68 -0.89
C TRP A 299 -11.48 11.09 -0.46
N LEU A 300 -11.79 11.97 -1.41
CA LEU A 300 -12.22 13.33 -1.07
C LEU A 300 -13.71 13.44 -0.78
N TYR A 301 -14.50 12.40 -1.03
CA TYR A 301 -15.91 12.38 -0.63
C TYR A 301 -16.08 12.49 0.89
N PRO A 302 -15.44 11.66 1.74
CA PRO A 302 -15.48 11.84 3.20
C PRO A 302 -15.02 13.24 3.62
N VAL A 303 -13.96 13.77 2.97
CA VAL A 303 -13.42 15.10 3.26
C VAL A 303 -14.46 16.20 3.00
N THR A 304 -15.17 16.15 1.87
CA THR A 304 -16.23 17.12 1.55
C THR A 304 -17.46 16.97 2.44
N MET A 305 -17.68 15.78 3.00
CA MET A 305 -18.70 15.51 4.02
C MET A 305 -18.28 15.88 5.45
N GLY A 306 -17.09 16.46 5.65
CA GLY A 306 -16.62 16.95 6.95
C GLY A 306 -15.87 15.93 7.80
N ALA A 307 -15.40 14.83 7.20
CA ALA A 307 -14.58 13.84 7.89
C ALA A 307 -13.28 14.44 8.45
N THR A 308 -12.90 14.00 9.65
CA THR A 308 -11.61 14.32 10.29
C THR A 308 -10.71 13.09 10.45
N THR A 309 -11.15 11.95 9.91
CA THR A 309 -10.53 10.62 9.96
C THR A 309 -10.90 9.89 8.67
N ILE A 310 -10.15 8.83 8.35
CA ILE A 310 -10.50 7.90 7.27
C ILE A 310 -11.62 6.98 7.76
N TRP A 311 -12.60 6.72 6.90
CA TRP A 311 -13.74 5.85 7.19
C TRP A 311 -13.45 4.42 6.75
N GLU A 312 -14.13 3.46 7.36
CA GLU A 312 -14.03 2.04 7.01
C GLU A 312 -14.71 1.74 5.68
N ARG A 313 -15.86 2.37 5.41
CA ARG A 313 -16.56 2.28 4.13
C ARG A 313 -16.38 3.58 3.38
N TRP A 314 -16.30 3.49 2.05
CA TRP A 314 -16.30 4.67 1.19
C TRP A 314 -17.52 5.56 1.38
N ASP A 315 -18.63 4.97 1.81
CA ASP A 315 -19.93 5.58 2.04
C ASP A 315 -20.42 5.40 3.48
N SER A 316 -19.52 5.35 4.48
CA SER A 316 -19.93 5.25 5.91
C SER A 316 -20.97 6.31 6.30
N LEU A 317 -20.88 7.51 5.71
CA LEU A 317 -22.00 8.45 5.61
C LEU A 317 -22.48 8.49 4.17
N LEU A 318 -23.78 8.40 3.97
CA LEU A 318 -24.42 8.51 2.66
C LEU A 318 -24.56 9.99 2.25
N PRO A 319 -24.77 10.30 0.96
CA PRO A 319 -25.03 11.66 0.50
C PRO A 319 -26.25 12.33 1.15
N SER A 320 -27.19 11.54 1.68
CA SER A 320 -28.34 12.03 2.45
C SER A 320 -27.97 12.57 3.84
N GLY A 321 -26.77 12.27 4.34
CA GLY A 321 -26.36 12.52 5.72
C GLY A 321 -26.75 11.41 6.70
N GLU A 322 -27.34 10.32 6.21
CA GLU A 322 -27.62 9.12 7.00
C GLU A 322 -26.38 8.22 7.07
N VAL A 323 -26.22 7.50 8.17
CA VAL A 323 -25.16 6.49 8.33
C VAL A 323 -25.48 5.28 7.43
N ASN A 324 -24.46 4.67 6.85
CA ASN A 324 -24.60 3.42 6.10
C ASN A 324 -25.38 2.37 6.93
N PRO A 325 -26.40 1.70 6.36
CA PRO A 325 -27.25 0.79 7.11
C PRO A 325 -26.57 -0.54 7.47
N GLY A 326 -25.38 -0.84 6.94
CA GLY A 326 -24.62 -2.03 7.31
C GLY A 326 -24.15 -1.98 8.77
N ASP A 327 -24.33 -3.09 9.48
CA ASP A 327 -23.99 -3.21 10.91
C ASP A 327 -22.50 -2.92 11.21
N MET A 328 -21.62 -3.18 10.23
CA MET A 328 -20.18 -2.90 10.30
C MET A 328 -19.87 -1.55 9.62
N THR A 329 -20.02 -0.46 10.37
CA THR A 329 -19.74 0.90 9.90
C THR A 329 -18.90 1.70 10.91
N SER A 330 -17.67 2.02 10.55
CA SER A 330 -16.72 2.83 11.33
C SER A 330 -16.32 4.11 10.62
N PHE A 331 -16.29 5.22 11.37
CA PHE A 331 -15.82 6.53 10.91
C PHE A 331 -14.32 6.76 11.18
N ASN A 332 -13.61 5.76 11.71
CA ASN A 332 -12.18 5.88 11.99
C ASN A 332 -11.44 4.55 11.79
N HIS A 333 -10.93 4.35 10.58
CA HIS A 333 -10.26 3.13 10.16
C HIS A 333 -9.15 3.48 9.15
N TYR A 334 -7.90 3.08 9.40
CA TYR A 334 -6.76 3.62 8.63
C TYR A 334 -6.51 2.97 7.27
N ALA A 335 -7.17 1.86 6.91
CA ALA A 335 -6.82 1.02 5.76
C ALA A 335 -6.79 1.82 4.45
N PHE A 336 -7.86 2.54 4.12
CA PHE A 336 -7.93 3.41 2.93
C PHE A 336 -7.04 4.66 3.01
N GLY A 337 -6.46 4.93 4.19
CA GLY A 337 -5.42 5.94 4.39
C GLY A 337 -4.06 5.53 3.82
N ALA A 338 -3.91 4.29 3.34
CA ALA A 338 -2.70 3.81 2.65
C ALA A 338 -2.30 4.73 1.46
N VAL A 339 -3.27 5.42 0.84
CA VAL A 339 -3.06 6.39 -0.26
C VAL A 339 -2.05 7.49 0.07
N ALA A 340 -1.86 7.84 1.35
CA ALA A 340 -0.93 8.90 1.74
C ALA A 340 0.53 8.58 1.35
N ASP A 341 0.94 7.30 1.33
CA ASP A 341 2.26 6.91 0.85
C ASP A 341 2.44 7.29 -0.65
N TRP A 342 1.43 7.05 -1.48
CA TRP A 342 1.44 7.51 -2.88
C TRP A 342 1.53 9.04 -2.98
N MET A 343 0.81 9.78 -2.13
CA MET A 343 0.89 11.25 -2.09
C MET A 343 2.31 11.73 -1.73
N HIS A 344 2.99 11.08 -0.79
CA HIS A 344 4.37 11.42 -0.42
C HIS A 344 5.35 11.16 -1.58
N ARG A 345 5.20 10.03 -2.26
CA ARG A 345 6.11 9.61 -3.34
C ARG A 345 5.86 10.30 -4.66
N THR A 346 4.60 10.56 -5.01
CA THR A 346 4.20 11.00 -6.35
C THR A 346 3.89 12.49 -6.41
N ILE A 347 3.12 13.02 -5.45
CA ILE A 347 2.75 14.45 -5.41
C ILE A 347 3.90 15.28 -4.84
N ALA A 348 4.34 14.96 -3.61
CA ALA A 348 5.49 15.66 -3.05
C ALA A 348 6.78 15.24 -3.75
N GLY A 349 6.92 13.97 -4.11
CA GLY A 349 8.04 13.51 -4.91
C GLY A 349 9.21 12.95 -4.12
N MET A 350 9.00 12.38 -2.93
CA MET A 350 10.07 11.90 -2.07
C MET A 350 9.85 10.45 -1.62
N SER A 351 10.83 9.58 -1.86
CA SER A 351 10.77 8.16 -1.50
C SER A 351 12.13 7.58 -1.13
N ALA A 352 12.16 6.48 -0.39
CA ALA A 352 13.39 5.72 -0.19
C ALA A 352 13.80 5.02 -1.49
N ALA A 353 15.07 5.15 -1.89
CA ALA A 353 15.67 4.37 -2.98
C ALA A 353 16.46 3.16 -2.48
N ALA A 354 16.75 3.10 -1.18
CA ALA A 354 17.35 1.96 -0.49
C ALA A 354 16.77 1.84 0.93
N PRO A 355 16.79 0.64 1.55
CA PRO A 355 16.33 0.44 2.92
C PRO A 355 16.92 1.46 3.89
N GLY A 356 16.11 1.92 4.84
CA GLY A 356 16.57 2.86 5.88
C GLY A 356 16.80 4.29 5.39
N TRP A 357 16.40 4.63 4.15
CA TRP A 357 16.60 5.96 3.56
C TRP A 357 18.08 6.35 3.36
N ARG A 358 18.95 5.34 3.16
CA ARG A 358 20.38 5.60 2.87
C ARG A 358 20.60 6.22 1.49
N SER A 359 19.74 5.86 0.54
CA SER A 359 19.60 6.54 -0.75
C SER A 359 18.14 7.01 -0.85
N ILE A 360 17.93 8.24 -1.29
CA ILE A 360 16.62 8.90 -1.29
C ILE A 360 16.33 9.39 -2.69
N ARG A 361 15.18 9.00 -3.26
CA ARG A 361 14.72 9.49 -4.55
C ARG A 361 13.91 10.76 -4.38
N TYR A 362 14.24 11.76 -5.19
CA TYR A 362 13.51 13.01 -5.33
C TYR A 362 13.04 13.16 -6.77
N ARG A 363 11.73 13.31 -7.00
CA ARG A 363 11.12 13.62 -8.29
C ARG A 363 9.94 14.56 -8.04
N PRO A 364 10.14 15.90 -8.08
CA PRO A 364 9.05 16.84 -7.83
C PRO A 364 7.81 16.49 -8.66
N GLY A 365 6.66 16.33 -8.02
CA GLY A 365 5.40 15.95 -8.69
C GLY A 365 4.72 17.10 -9.41
N PHE A 366 5.47 17.92 -10.15
CA PHE A 366 4.93 19.12 -10.81
C PHE A 366 3.87 18.78 -11.88
N ASP A 367 3.83 17.53 -12.34
CA ASP A 367 2.86 16.94 -13.27
C ASP A 367 1.57 16.45 -12.59
N THR A 368 1.41 16.64 -11.27
CA THR A 368 0.27 16.12 -10.50
C THR A 368 -0.93 17.05 -10.36
N GLY A 369 -0.98 18.14 -11.13
CA GLY A 369 -2.09 19.11 -11.11
C GLY A 369 -2.07 20.10 -9.95
N VAL A 370 -1.30 19.85 -8.89
CA VAL A 370 -1.01 20.86 -7.85
C VAL A 370 0.08 21.84 -8.29
N THR A 371 0.05 23.06 -7.76
CA THR A 371 1.05 24.11 -8.07
C THR A 371 2.18 24.17 -7.06
N ALA A 372 2.04 23.52 -5.91
CA ALA A 372 3.10 23.35 -4.92
C ALA A 372 2.85 22.10 -4.09
N ALA A 373 3.93 21.46 -3.63
CA ALA A 373 3.86 20.43 -2.60
C ALA A 373 5.17 20.32 -1.81
N GLN A 374 5.04 19.87 -0.57
CA GLN A 374 6.14 19.62 0.33
C GLN A 374 5.95 18.27 1.02
N ALA A 375 7.05 17.53 1.19
CA ALA A 375 7.13 16.45 2.16
C ALA A 375 8.42 16.54 2.98
N ALA A 376 8.32 16.15 4.24
CA ALA A 376 9.47 16.04 5.13
C ALA A 376 9.42 14.71 5.87
N CYS A 377 10.59 14.14 6.11
CA CYS A 377 10.73 12.87 6.79
C CYS A 377 11.96 12.86 7.70
N ASP A 378 11.78 12.62 8.99
CA ASP A 378 12.86 12.36 9.93
C ASP A 378 13.30 10.90 9.77
N THR A 379 14.32 10.68 8.93
CA THR A 379 14.90 9.36 8.66
C THR A 379 15.89 8.96 9.77
N PRO A 380 16.41 7.71 9.77
CA PRO A 380 17.50 7.32 10.68
C PRO A 380 18.75 8.20 10.58
N TYR A 381 18.93 8.92 9.45
CA TYR A 381 20.07 9.80 9.19
C TYR A 381 19.77 11.28 9.50
N GLY A 382 18.52 11.63 9.84
CA GLY A 382 18.06 12.99 10.07
C GLY A 382 16.98 13.42 9.07
N ARG A 383 16.68 14.72 9.02
CA ARG A 383 15.58 15.22 8.19
C ARG A 383 15.94 15.21 6.70
N ALA A 384 15.18 14.45 5.93
CA ALA A 384 15.05 14.57 4.48
C ALA A 384 13.81 15.40 4.14
N SER A 385 13.88 16.26 3.12
CA SER A 385 12.69 16.98 2.66
C SER A 385 12.77 17.39 1.21
N ILE A 386 11.61 17.57 0.60
CA ILE A 386 11.40 18.23 -0.69
C ILE A 386 10.32 19.28 -0.51
N ASP A 387 10.55 20.48 -1.04
CA ASP A 387 9.59 21.58 -1.12
C ASP A 387 9.68 22.12 -2.54
N TRP A 388 8.61 22.03 -3.31
CA TRP A 388 8.58 22.48 -4.69
C TRP A 388 7.35 23.33 -4.98
N SER A 389 7.52 24.25 -5.94
CA SER A 389 6.45 25.10 -6.48
C SER A 389 6.64 25.28 -7.98
N ARG A 390 5.54 25.39 -8.73
CA ARG A 390 5.54 25.70 -10.17
C ARG A 390 4.75 26.96 -10.49
N THR A 391 5.26 27.72 -11.46
CA THR A 391 4.47 28.65 -12.28
C THR A 391 4.15 27.98 -13.62
N GLU A 392 3.71 28.73 -14.62
CA GLU A 392 3.44 28.19 -15.96
C GLU A 392 4.71 27.62 -16.63
N ASP A 393 5.85 28.28 -16.43
CA ASP A 393 7.11 28.05 -17.17
C ASP A 393 8.28 27.63 -16.28
N LEU A 394 8.11 27.60 -14.96
CA LEU A 394 9.22 27.43 -14.01
C LEU A 394 8.84 26.54 -12.84
N VAL A 395 9.62 25.49 -12.62
CA VAL A 395 9.58 24.65 -11.41
C VAL A 395 10.77 25.03 -10.53
N LYS A 396 10.53 25.29 -9.24
CA LYS A 396 11.57 25.49 -8.23
C LYS A 396 11.45 24.40 -7.17
N ALA A 397 12.58 23.85 -6.73
CA ALA A 397 12.63 22.90 -5.62
C ALA A 397 13.75 23.23 -4.64
N GLU A 398 13.45 23.14 -3.34
CA GLU A 398 14.41 23.06 -2.24
C GLU A 398 14.42 21.64 -1.67
N ILE A 399 15.58 20.99 -1.72
CA ILE A 399 15.77 19.59 -1.33
C ILE A 399 16.80 19.52 -0.21
N ARG A 400 16.47 18.79 0.85
CA ARG A 400 17.38 18.51 1.96
C ARG A 400 17.73 17.04 1.98
N VAL A 401 19.03 16.75 1.87
CA VAL A 401 19.60 15.41 2.04
C VAL A 401 20.35 15.35 3.39
N PRO A 402 20.01 14.44 4.30
CA PRO A 402 20.67 14.35 5.60
C PRO A 402 22.10 13.79 5.50
N ILE A 403 22.93 14.06 6.53
CA ILE A 403 24.28 13.51 6.63
C ILE A 403 24.21 11.97 6.72
N GLY A 404 25.00 11.28 5.91
CA GLY A 404 25.03 9.80 5.88
C GLY A 404 24.10 9.17 4.85
N ALA A 405 23.34 9.98 4.10
CA ALA A 405 22.54 9.57 2.95
C ALA A 405 22.96 10.29 1.66
N GLU A 406 22.48 9.79 0.53
CA GLU A 406 22.57 10.46 -0.78
C GLU A 406 21.17 10.73 -1.34
N GLY A 407 21.04 11.78 -2.15
CA GLY A 407 19.83 12.07 -2.92
C GLY A 407 20.01 11.70 -4.40
N LEU A 408 18.98 11.12 -5.00
CA LEU A 408 18.86 10.85 -6.43
C LEU A 408 17.72 11.72 -6.96
N LEU A 409 18.07 12.87 -7.52
CA LEU A 409 17.12 13.81 -8.09
C LEU A 409 16.85 13.49 -9.54
N GLN A 410 15.60 13.22 -9.88
CA GLN A 410 15.11 13.19 -11.24
C GLN A 410 14.52 14.56 -11.59
N ASP A 411 15.11 15.23 -12.58
CA ASP A 411 14.64 16.52 -13.08
C ASP A 411 13.42 16.37 -14.02
N PRO A 412 12.73 17.47 -14.37
CA PRO A 412 11.59 17.44 -15.29
C PRO A 412 11.85 16.84 -16.67
N ALA A 413 13.10 16.88 -17.16
CA ALA A 413 13.51 16.30 -18.44
C ALA A 413 13.91 14.82 -18.32
N GLY A 414 13.78 14.23 -17.12
CA GLY A 414 14.16 12.85 -16.83
C GLY A 414 15.65 12.64 -16.52
N GLY A 415 16.44 13.71 -16.47
CA GLY A 415 17.84 13.68 -16.09
C GLY A 415 18.00 13.27 -14.62
N THR A 416 19.03 12.48 -14.31
CA THR A 416 19.33 12.07 -12.93
C THR A 416 20.57 12.79 -12.40
N GLU A 417 20.44 13.42 -11.24
CA GLU A 417 21.50 14.11 -10.51
C GLU A 417 21.70 13.45 -9.12
N VAL A 418 22.94 13.16 -8.75
CA VAL A 418 23.28 12.72 -7.39
C VAL A 418 23.55 13.94 -6.51
N LEU A 419 22.76 14.09 -5.45
CA LEU A 419 22.86 15.16 -4.46
C LEU A 419 23.61 14.67 -3.21
N PRO A 420 24.76 15.28 -2.84
CA PRO A 420 25.41 14.99 -1.57
C PRO A 420 24.59 15.52 -0.38
N PRO A 421 24.92 15.16 0.87
CA PRO A 421 24.31 15.77 2.05
C PRO A 421 24.33 17.30 2.02
N GLY A 422 23.20 17.94 2.34
CA GLY A 422 23.08 19.39 2.33
C GLY A 422 21.70 19.89 1.91
N LEU A 423 21.61 21.21 1.77
CA LEU A 423 20.44 21.91 1.22
C LEU A 423 20.72 22.30 -0.22
N HIS A 424 19.87 21.86 -1.13
CA HIS A 424 19.99 22.06 -2.57
C HIS A 424 18.82 22.87 -3.07
N ARG A 425 19.10 23.85 -3.93
CA ARG A 425 18.06 24.59 -4.66
C ARG A 425 18.22 24.35 -6.13
N ARG A 426 17.12 24.02 -6.81
CA ARG A 426 17.08 23.77 -8.25
C ARG A 426 15.90 24.54 -8.85
N SER A 427 16.09 24.93 -10.10
CA SER A 427 15.09 25.62 -10.89
C SER A 427 15.16 25.07 -12.31
N TRP A 428 14.01 24.77 -12.90
CA TRP A 428 13.91 24.22 -14.26
C TRP A 428 12.85 24.98 -15.04
N THR A 429 13.17 25.36 -16.26
CA THR A 429 12.16 25.83 -17.21
C THR A 429 11.43 24.61 -17.77
N VAL A 430 10.11 24.63 -17.72
CA VAL A 430 9.24 23.59 -18.28
C VAL A 430 8.42 24.19 -19.42
N GLU A 431 8.27 23.46 -20.52
CA GLU A 431 7.41 23.91 -21.61
C GLU A 431 5.95 23.84 -21.15
N SER A 432 5.17 24.89 -21.43
CA SER A 432 3.73 24.85 -21.18
C SER A 432 3.10 23.83 -22.12
N GLU A 433 2.41 22.83 -21.56
CA GLU A 433 1.48 22.02 -22.35
C GLU A 433 0.36 22.95 -22.85
N THR A 434 0.43 23.37 -24.11
CA THR A 434 -0.59 24.17 -24.80
C THR A 434 -1.79 23.36 -25.22
#